data_AF-A0A662MQW4-F1
#
_entry.id   AF-A0A662MQW4-F1
#
_cell.length_a   1.000
_cell.length_b   1.000
_cell.length_c   1.000
_cell.angle_alpha   90.00
_cell.angle_beta   90.00
_cell.angle_gamma   90.00
#
_symmetry.space_group_name_H-M   'P 1'
#
loop_
_entity.id
_entity.type
_entity.pdbx_description
1 polymer ?
#
loop_
_entity_poly.entity_id
_entity_poly.type
_entity_poly.pdbx_seq_one_letter_code
_entity_poly.pdbx_strand_id
1 'polypeptide(L)'
;SYISDTALHKSLLKHQNDIDLLLILSVTRPLQSRIKYHLSTEDAAYLIERIRPKMAIFTHFGRKALKSIPELQAGWTYKKTRIKTVAAQDGMVLELKDGNVELLREKWTDF
;
A
#
# COMPACT_ATOMS: atom_id res chain seq x y z
N SER A 1 4.40 6.85 -7.24
CA SER A 1 5.60 6.74 -6.37
C SER A 1 5.67 5.37 -5.73
N TYR A 2 6.88 4.93 -5.38
CA TYR A 2 7.14 3.69 -4.64
C TYR A 2 7.96 4.01 -3.38
N ILE A 3 7.47 3.54 -2.23
CA ILE A 3 8.17 3.64 -0.95
C ILE A 3 8.62 2.22 -0.58
N SER A 4 9.93 1.99 -0.66
CA SER A 4 10.56 0.74 -0.27
C SER A 4 10.58 0.56 1.26
N ASP A 5 11.19 -0.53 1.72
CA ASP A 5 11.34 -0.85 3.14
C ASP A 5 11.96 0.29 3.94
N THR A 6 11.12 0.90 4.77
CA THR A 6 11.51 2.01 5.62
C THR A 6 10.56 2.14 6.81
N ALA A 7 10.99 2.85 7.85
CA ALA A 7 10.08 3.28 8.91
C ALA A 7 9.35 4.57 8.52
N LEU A 8 8.23 4.88 9.17
CA LEU A 8 7.63 6.20 9.03
C LEU A 8 8.52 7.28 9.66
N HIS A 9 8.84 8.31 8.90
CA HIS A 9 9.58 9.48 9.37
C HIS A 9 9.14 10.75 8.63
N LYS A 10 9.27 11.91 9.27
CA LYS A 10 8.68 13.17 8.78
C LYS A 10 9.22 13.63 7.42
N SER A 11 10.49 13.37 7.10
CA SER A 11 11.05 13.74 5.79
C SER A 11 10.50 12.89 4.66
N LEU A 12 9.95 11.69 4.95
CA LEU A 12 9.33 10.86 3.92
C LEU A 12 8.21 11.62 3.21
N LEU A 13 7.37 12.35 3.94
CA LEU A 13 6.30 13.17 3.34
C LEU A 13 6.83 14.31 2.46
N LYS A 14 7.99 14.89 2.79
CA LYS A 14 8.55 16.02 2.04
C LYS A 14 8.95 15.65 0.61
N HIS A 15 9.31 14.39 0.38
CA HIS A 15 9.72 13.88 -0.92
C HIS A 15 8.56 13.31 -1.74
N GLN A 16 7.33 13.43 -1.24
CA GLN A 16 6.14 12.80 -1.80
C GLN A 16 5.09 13.86 -2.19
N ASN A 17 5.52 15.12 -2.32
CA ASN A 17 4.69 16.17 -2.92
C ASN A 17 4.43 15.77 -4.39
N ASP A 18 3.20 15.98 -4.86
CA ASP A 18 2.77 15.75 -6.26
C ASP A 18 2.47 14.30 -6.67
N ILE A 19 2.08 13.43 -5.73
CA ILE A 19 1.66 12.06 -6.07
C ILE A 19 0.14 11.98 -6.11
N ASP A 20 -0.40 12.18 -7.30
CA ASP A 20 -1.86 12.18 -7.50
C ASP A 20 -2.39 10.82 -7.95
N LEU A 21 -1.58 10.00 -8.62
CA LEU A 21 -2.05 8.79 -9.30
C LEU A 21 -1.95 7.53 -8.45
N LEU A 22 -0.72 7.08 -8.16
CA LEU A 22 -0.47 5.75 -7.58
C LEU A 22 0.63 5.81 -6.53
N LEU A 23 0.37 5.24 -5.35
CA LEU A 23 1.34 5.06 -4.28
C LEU A 23 1.50 3.58 -3.94
N ILE A 24 2.71 3.05 -4.09
CA ILE A 24 3.06 1.67 -3.74
C ILE A 24 3.88 1.70 -2.45
N LEU A 25 3.50 0.91 -1.46
CA LEU A 25 4.08 0.92 -0.12
C LEU A 25 4.49 -0.49 0.29
N SER A 26 5.74 -0.66 0.73
CA SER A 26 6.16 -1.87 1.45
C SER A 26 5.54 -1.91 2.85
N VAL A 27 4.50 -2.72 3.05
CA VAL A 27 3.77 -2.86 4.32
C VAL A 27 4.07 -4.22 4.95
N THR A 28 5.22 -4.31 5.60
CA THR A 28 5.72 -5.57 6.16
C THR A 28 4.95 -6.00 7.41
N ARG A 29 4.29 -5.05 8.11
CA ARG A 29 3.63 -5.28 9.41
C ARG A 29 2.14 -4.96 9.37
N PRO A 30 1.28 -5.85 9.89
CA PRO A 30 -0.14 -5.53 10.03
C PRO A 30 -0.40 -4.56 11.19
N LEU A 31 -1.67 -4.22 11.36
CA LEU A 31 -2.18 -3.46 12.51
C LEU A 31 -1.58 -3.92 13.85
N GLN A 32 -1.31 -2.95 14.71
CA GLN A 32 -0.83 -3.08 16.08
C GLN A 32 0.47 -3.87 16.21
N SER A 33 1.27 -3.94 15.14
CA SER A 33 2.46 -4.79 15.09
C SER A 33 3.72 -4.08 14.61
N ARG A 34 3.74 -2.75 14.73
CA ARG A 34 4.86 -1.86 14.36
C ARG A 34 6.20 -2.38 14.90
N ILE A 35 7.23 -2.31 14.06
CA ILE A 35 8.64 -2.57 14.42
C ILE A 35 9.53 -1.47 13.86
N LYS A 36 10.79 -1.43 14.30
CA LYS A 36 11.78 -0.51 13.73
C LYS A 36 12.02 -0.81 12.25
N TYR A 37 12.29 0.24 11.49
CA TYR A 37 12.69 0.21 10.07
C TYR A 37 11.65 -0.31 9.06
N HIS A 38 10.40 -0.56 9.47
CA HIS A 38 9.37 -1.07 8.57
C HIS A 38 8.03 -0.35 8.80
N LEU A 39 7.24 -0.22 7.74
CA LEU A 39 5.89 0.33 7.83
C LEU A 39 4.93 -0.72 8.40
N SER A 40 4.06 -0.23 9.29
CA SER A 40 2.81 -0.89 9.66
C SER A 40 1.63 -0.44 8.79
N THR A 41 0.52 -1.18 8.84
CA THR A 41 -0.73 -0.76 8.20
C THR A 41 -1.17 0.64 8.63
N GLU A 42 -0.97 1.01 9.90
CA GLU A 42 -1.27 2.35 10.39
C GLU A 42 -0.32 3.42 9.82
N ASP A 43 0.96 3.10 9.67
CA ASP A 43 1.93 4.00 9.04
C ASP A 43 1.57 4.26 7.58
N ALA A 44 1.24 3.18 6.85
CA ALA A 44 0.83 3.25 5.47
C ALA A 44 -0.46 4.06 5.32
N ALA A 45 -1.45 3.85 6.19
CA ALA A 45 -2.68 4.63 6.19
C ALA A 45 -2.43 6.12 6.49
N TYR A 46 -1.54 6.44 7.44
CA TYR A 46 -1.14 7.81 7.72
C TYR A 46 -0.49 8.48 6.50
N LEU A 47 0.39 7.78 5.78
CA LEU A 47 1.00 8.29 4.55
C LEU A 47 -0.05 8.52 3.45
N ILE A 48 -0.94 7.56 3.23
CA ILE A 48 -2.02 7.67 2.23
C ILE A 48 -2.95 8.84 2.54
N GLU A 49 -3.30 9.04 3.81
CA GLU A 49 -4.18 10.14 4.23
C GLU A 49 -3.56 11.52 3.97
N ARG A 50 -2.22 11.63 4.04
CA ARG A 50 -1.50 12.88 3.77
C ARG A 50 -1.19 13.10 2.29
N ILE A 51 -0.82 12.04 1.58
CA ILE A 51 -0.44 12.11 0.16
C ILE A 51 -1.68 12.15 -0.75
N ARG A 52 -2.77 11.48 -0.34
CA ARG A 52 -4.06 11.43 -1.06
C ARG A 52 -3.96 10.97 -2.53
N PRO A 53 -3.25 9.86 -2.84
CA PRO A 53 -3.20 9.34 -4.20
C PRO A 53 -4.57 8.79 -4.62
N LYS A 54 -4.82 8.67 -5.93
CA LYS A 54 -6.04 8.04 -6.48
C LYS A 54 -6.15 6.56 -6.11
N MET A 55 -5.02 5.86 -6.03
CA MET A 55 -4.94 4.47 -5.57
C MET A 55 -3.66 4.22 -4.76
N ALA A 56 -3.74 3.33 -3.79
CA ALA A 56 -2.60 2.81 -3.06
C ALA A 56 -2.47 1.28 -3.18
N ILE A 57 -1.26 0.77 -3.23
CA ILE A 57 -0.95 -0.66 -3.27
C ILE A 57 -0.04 -1.00 -2.08
N PHE A 58 -0.42 -2.04 -1.34
CA PHE A 58 0.46 -2.63 -0.32
C PHE A 58 1.22 -3.81 -0.92
N THR A 59 2.52 -3.87 -0.67
CA THR A 59 3.40 -4.95 -1.11
C THR A 59 4.43 -5.30 -0.02
N HIS A 60 5.37 -6.20 -0.33
CA HIS A 60 6.47 -6.63 0.54
C HIS A 60 5.98 -7.10 1.93
N PHE A 61 4.97 -7.97 1.92
CA PHE A 61 4.33 -8.45 3.13
C PHE A 61 5.27 -9.34 3.94
N GLY A 62 5.48 -8.97 5.20
CA GLY A 62 6.15 -9.84 6.16
C GLY A 62 5.25 -11.00 6.57
N ARG A 63 5.84 -12.05 7.16
CA ARG A 63 5.12 -13.24 7.63
C ARG A 63 3.88 -12.94 8.49
N LYS A 64 3.94 -11.92 9.34
CA LYS A 64 2.77 -11.53 10.16
C LYS A 64 1.66 -10.87 9.33
N ALA A 65 2.02 -10.05 8.32
CA ALA A 65 1.04 -9.41 7.45
C ALA A 65 0.30 -10.45 6.60
N LEU A 66 1.03 -11.42 6.05
CA LEU A 66 0.45 -12.56 5.34
C LEU A 66 -0.53 -13.35 6.22
N LYS A 67 -0.16 -13.66 7.47
CA LYS A 67 -1.04 -14.36 8.42
C LYS A 67 -2.28 -13.57 8.81
N SER A 68 -2.22 -12.23 8.78
CA SER A 68 -3.34 -11.35 9.12
C SER A 68 -4.29 -11.06 7.95
N ILE A 69 -4.07 -11.70 6.80
CA ILE A 69 -4.78 -11.47 5.53
C ILE A 69 -4.55 -10.02 5.04
N PRO A 70 -3.59 -9.79 4.13
CA PRO A 70 -3.27 -8.46 3.61
C PRO A 70 -4.48 -7.66 3.11
N GLU A 71 -5.47 -8.32 2.54
CA GLU A 71 -6.71 -7.73 2.04
C GLU A 71 -7.53 -7.09 3.17
N LEU A 72 -7.52 -7.66 4.38
CA LEU A 72 -8.17 -7.06 5.55
C LEU A 72 -7.46 -5.78 5.97
N GLN A 73 -6.13 -5.73 5.86
CA GLN A 73 -5.34 -4.54 6.15
C GLN A 73 -5.65 -3.43 5.14
N ALA A 74 -5.68 -3.76 3.84
CA ALA A 74 -6.05 -2.84 2.78
C ALA A 74 -7.50 -2.32 2.94
N GLY A 75 -8.43 -3.20 3.29
CA GLY A 75 -9.83 -2.83 3.56
C GLY A 75 -9.98 -1.92 4.79
N TRP A 76 -9.21 -2.16 5.86
CA TRP A 76 -9.16 -1.26 7.00
C TRP A 76 -8.62 0.12 6.60
N THR A 77 -7.55 0.16 5.80
CA THR A 77 -6.98 1.41 5.30
C THR A 77 -7.98 2.18 4.45
N TYR A 78 -8.70 1.52 3.54
CA TYR A 78 -9.76 2.15 2.75
C TYR A 78 -10.86 2.75 3.65
N LYS A 79 -11.31 2.03 4.68
CA LYS A 79 -12.32 2.56 5.62
C LYS A 79 -11.85 3.83 6.32
N LYS A 80 -10.55 3.92 6.64
CA LYS A 80 -9.94 5.08 7.31
C LYS A 80 -9.69 6.26 6.36
N THR A 81 -9.14 6.02 5.17
CA THR A 81 -8.62 7.08 4.28
C THR A 81 -9.56 7.41 3.12
N ARG A 82 -10.51 6.52 2.81
CA ARG A 82 -11.36 6.55 1.61
C ARG A 82 -10.58 6.53 0.29
N ILE A 83 -9.31 6.13 0.31
CA ILE A 83 -8.49 5.90 -0.87
C ILE A 83 -8.49 4.42 -1.23
N LYS A 84 -8.78 4.08 -2.48
CA LYS A 84 -8.77 2.70 -2.97
C LYS A 84 -7.41 2.09 -2.69
N THR A 85 -7.39 1.09 -1.82
CA THR A 85 -6.16 0.43 -1.37
C THR A 85 -6.28 -1.06 -1.68
N VAL A 86 -5.27 -1.62 -2.36
CA VAL A 86 -5.24 -3.03 -2.77
C VAL A 86 -4.02 -3.70 -2.16
N ALA A 87 -4.17 -4.93 -1.68
CA ALA A 87 -3.05 -5.76 -1.32
C ALA A 87 -2.54 -6.48 -2.58
N ALA A 88 -1.26 -6.29 -2.92
CA ALA A 88 -0.68 -6.93 -4.09
C ALA A 88 -0.64 -8.45 -3.95
N GLN A 89 -0.81 -9.16 -5.05
CA GLN A 89 -0.61 -10.59 -5.14
C GLN A 89 0.43 -10.88 -6.22
N ASP A 90 1.14 -11.99 -6.09
CA ASP A 90 2.12 -12.38 -7.10
C ASP A 90 1.41 -12.59 -8.43
N GLY A 91 1.93 -11.95 -9.48
CA GLY A 91 1.34 -11.96 -10.81
C GLY A 91 0.14 -11.02 -11.02
N MET A 92 -0.15 -10.14 -10.04
CA MET A 92 -1.11 -9.05 -10.21
C MET A 92 -0.65 -8.07 -11.30
N VAL A 93 -1.58 -7.62 -12.16
CA VAL A 93 -1.30 -6.67 -13.24
C VAL A 93 -2.17 -5.43 -13.09
N LEU A 94 -1.52 -4.26 -13.14
CA LEU A 94 -2.17 -2.95 -13.14
C LEU A 94 -1.90 -2.27 -14.48
N GLU A 95 -2.93 -1.63 -15.04
CA GLU A 95 -2.81 -0.76 -16.21
C GLU A 95 -2.87 0.70 -15.76
N LEU A 96 -1.97 1.51 -16.32
CA LEU A 96 -1.96 2.96 -16.14
C LEU A 96 -2.28 3.59 -17.48
N LYS A 97 -3.45 4.24 -17.58
CA LYS A 97 -3.95 4.83 -18.82
C LYS A 97 -4.67 6.12 -18.54
N ASP A 98 -4.32 7.19 -19.26
CA ASP A 98 -4.98 8.50 -19.19
C ASP A 98 -5.18 9.06 -17.77
N GLY A 99 -4.20 8.90 -16.88
CA GLY A 99 -4.30 9.32 -15.48
C GLY A 99 -5.27 8.48 -14.63
N ASN A 100 -5.57 7.26 -15.06
CA ASN A 100 -6.31 6.25 -14.31
C ASN A 100 -5.41 5.05 -14.01
N VAL A 101 -5.80 4.30 -12.97
CA VAL A 101 -5.18 3.03 -12.60
C VAL A 101 -6.27 1.98 -12.53
N GLU A 102 -6.16 0.96 -13.37
CA GLU A 102 -7.10 -0.15 -13.46
C GLU A 102 -6.42 -1.46 -13.10
N LEU A 103 -7.16 -2.34 -12.43
CA LEU A 103 -6.67 -3.66 -12.03
C LEU A 103 -7.12 -4.66 -13.09
N LEU A 104 -6.17 -5.17 -13.88
CA LEU A 104 -6.44 -6.08 -14.99
C LEU A 104 -6.54 -7.54 -14.54
N ARG A 105 -5.74 -7.94 -13.54
CA ARG A 105 -5.70 -9.32 -13.05
C ARG A 105 -5.38 -9.35 -11.55
N GLU A 106 -6.23 -10.02 -10.78
CA GLU A 106 -6.06 -10.18 -9.32
C GLU A 106 -5.19 -11.39 -8.94
N LYS A 107 -5.26 -12.50 -9.71
CA LYS A 107 -4.55 -13.76 -9.39
C LYS A 107 -3.94 -14.43 -10.62
N TRP A 108 -2.73 -14.96 -10.48
CA TRP A 108 -2.22 -16.03 -11.35
C TRP A 108 -3.03 -17.30 -11.09
N THR A 109 -3.74 -17.80 -12.11
CA THR A 109 -4.66 -18.96 -12.00
C THR A 109 -4.30 -20.09 -12.97
N ASP A 110 -3.07 -20.12 -13.49
CA ASP A 110 -2.67 -21.11 -14.50
C ASP A 110 -1.50 -21.96 -13.99
N PHE A 111 -1.82 -22.95 -13.13
CA PHE A 111 -1.07 -24.20 -12.93
C PHE A 111 -2.00 -25.30 -12.40
#